data_AF-A0A519FDR8-F1
#
_entry.id   AF-A0A519FDR8-F1
#
_cell.length_a   1.000
_cell.length_b   1.000
_cell.length_c   1.000
_cell.angle_alpha   90.00
_cell.angle_beta   90.00
_cell.angle_gamma   90.00
#
_symmetry.space_group_name_H-M   'P 1'
#
loop_
_entity.id
_entity.type
_entity.pdbx_description
1 polymer ?
#
loop_
_entity_poly.entity_id
_entity_poly.type
_entity_poly.pdbx_seq_one_letter_code
_entity_poly.pdbx_strand_id
1 'polypeptide(L)'
;MSNPPRARYRTTNWPAYKASLKRRGSLIVWLHSKLKWQSPLSDRVDRSAVLNDAAIHLCLILNCMFGLDLRQATGLTESLLKVPHSSTGKIG
;
A
#
# COMPACT_ATOMS: atom_id res chain seq x y z
N MET A 1 21.04 45.23 -32.03
CA MET A 1 21.20 43.75 -32.06
C MET A 1 19.81 43.13 -31.98
N SER A 2 19.44 42.28 -32.95
CA SER A 2 18.12 41.63 -32.99
C SER A 2 18.08 40.44 -32.03
N ASN A 3 17.03 40.33 -31.22
CA ASN A 3 16.89 39.25 -30.25
C ASN A 3 16.46 37.96 -30.97
N PRO A 4 17.01 36.78 -30.62
CA PRO A 4 16.66 35.54 -31.31
C PRO A 4 15.19 35.14 -31.06
N PRO A 5 14.54 34.47 -32.03
CA PRO A 5 13.16 34.05 -31.91
C PRO A 5 12.98 33.05 -30.76
N ARG A 6 11.93 33.25 -29.95
CA ARG A 6 11.65 32.40 -28.78
C ARG A 6 11.31 30.99 -29.24
N ALA A 7 12.05 30.01 -28.75
CA ALA A 7 11.75 28.60 -28.94
C ALA A 7 10.38 28.26 -28.32
N ARG A 8 9.47 27.69 -29.13
CA ARG A 8 8.17 27.17 -28.68
C ARG A 8 8.37 25.72 -28.26
N TYR A 9 8.42 25.47 -26.95
CA TYR A 9 8.50 24.11 -26.41
C TYR A 9 7.10 23.51 -26.23
N ARG A 10 6.92 22.24 -26.61
CA ARG A 10 5.67 21.50 -26.44
C ARG A 10 5.97 20.19 -25.69
N THR A 11 5.38 20.02 -24.51
CA THR A 11 5.63 18.85 -23.66
C THR A 11 4.84 17.64 -24.16
N THR A 12 5.49 16.76 -24.93
CA THR A 12 4.87 15.52 -25.46
C THR A 12 5.05 14.32 -24.53
N ASN A 13 5.96 14.40 -23.56
CA ASN A 13 6.31 13.29 -22.66
C ASN A 13 5.39 13.14 -21.43
N TRP A 14 4.35 13.98 -21.30
CA TRP A 14 3.51 14.05 -20.10
C TRP A 14 2.90 12.69 -19.68
N PRO A 15 2.42 11.83 -20.61
CA PRO A 15 1.91 10.51 -20.24
C PRO A 15 2.99 9.60 -19.65
N ALA A 16 4.18 9.57 -20.26
CA ALA A 16 5.32 8.78 -19.78
C ALA A 16 5.80 9.27 -18.41
N TYR A 17 5.85 10.59 -18.23
CA TYR A 17 6.18 11.20 -16.95
C TYR A 17 5.18 10.80 -15.85
N LYS A 18 3.87 10.92 -16.10
CA LYS A 18 2.84 10.47 -15.14
C LYS A 18 2.92 8.98 -14.84
N ALA A 19 3.19 8.13 -15.83
CA ALA A 19 3.36 6.70 -15.61
C ALA A 19 4.57 6.41 -14.71
N SER A 20 5.69 7.10 -14.94
CA SER A 20 6.88 6.98 -14.09
C SER A 20 6.62 7.46 -12.65
N LEU A 21 5.84 8.53 -12.48
CA LEU A 21 5.48 9.06 -11.17
C LEU A 21 4.56 8.08 -10.40
N LYS A 22 3.58 7.49 -11.09
CA LYS A 22 2.73 6.44 -10.51
C LYS A 22 3.53 5.21 -10.08
N ARG A 23 4.49 4.78 -10.90
CA ARG A 23 5.37 3.64 -10.56
C ARG A 23 6.24 3.92 -9.34
N ARG A 24 6.72 5.16 -9.16
CA ARG A 24 7.48 5.55 -7.95
C ARG A 24 6.65 5.49 -6.66
N GLY A 25 5.35 5.75 -6.74
CA GLY A 25 4.43 5.63 -5.59
C GLY A 25 3.74 4.27 -5.48
N SER A 26 4.03 3.33 -6.38
CA SER A 26 3.41 2.01 -6.40
C SER A 26 4.09 1.11 -5.37
N LEU A 27 3.40 0.82 -4.27
CA LEU A 27 3.88 -0.13 -3.27
C LEU A 27 3.40 -1.55 -3.62
N ILE A 28 4.33 -2.52 -3.66
CA ILE A 28 4.00 -3.95 -3.75
C ILE A 28 4.09 -4.52 -2.34
N VAL A 29 2.94 -4.88 -1.75
CA VAL A 29 2.88 -5.51 -0.42
C VAL A 29 2.70 -7.01 -0.60
N TRP A 30 3.68 -7.78 -0.15
CA TRP A 30 3.57 -9.24 -0.10
C TRP A 30 2.89 -9.65 1.21
N LEU A 31 1.56 -9.80 1.16
CA LEU A 31 0.79 -10.34 2.28
C LEU A 31 0.85 -11.87 2.24
N HIS A 32 1.40 -12.46 3.29
CA HIS A 32 1.48 -13.92 3.36
C HIS A 32 0.07 -14.49 3.57
N SER A 33 -0.40 -15.37 2.68
CA SER A 33 -1.76 -15.93 2.72
C SER A 33 -2.09 -16.71 3.99
N LYS A 34 -1.08 -17.08 4.79
CA LYS A 34 -1.27 -17.73 6.10
C LYS A 34 -1.40 -16.75 7.27
N LEU A 35 -1.44 -15.43 7.04
CA LEU A 35 -1.70 -14.45 8.09
C LEU A 35 -3.14 -14.61 8.58
N LYS A 36 -3.30 -15.34 9.70
CA LYS A 36 -4.56 -15.37 10.43
C LYS A 36 -4.75 -14.01 11.09
N TRP A 37 -5.72 -13.24 10.61
CA TRP A 37 -6.01 -11.89 11.09
C TRP A 37 -6.52 -11.92 12.54
N GLN A 38 -7.45 -12.82 12.81
CA GLN A 38 -7.98 -13.07 14.14
C GLN A 38 -7.28 -14.27 14.76
N SER A 39 -6.91 -14.15 16.04
CA SER A 39 -6.48 -15.30 16.82
C SER A 39 -7.63 -16.33 16.88
N PRO A 40 -7.34 -17.64 16.83
CA PRO A 40 -8.36 -18.65 17.12
C PRO A 40 -9.05 -18.31 18.45
N LEU A 41 -10.39 -18.42 18.47
CA LEU A 41 -11.19 -18.23 19.66
C LEU A 41 -10.64 -19.13 20.76
N SER A 42 -10.12 -18.51 21.83
CA SER A 42 -9.82 -19.23 23.05
C SER A 42 -11.16 -19.52 23.73
N ASP A 43 -11.29 -20.70 24.35
CA ASP A 43 -12.49 -21.19 25.07
C ASP A 43 -12.78 -20.40 26.38
N ARG A 44 -12.44 -19.11 26.39
CA ARG A 44 -12.70 -18.18 27.49
C ARG A 44 -13.61 -17.07 27.00
N VAL A 45 -14.80 -17.05 27.59
CA VAL A 45 -15.94 -16.16 27.32
C VAL A 45 -15.62 -14.67 27.55
N ASP A 46 -14.47 -14.32 28.15
CA ASP A 46 -14.19 -12.96 28.64
C ASP A 46 -13.30 -12.08 27.76
N ARG A 47 -12.81 -12.54 26.60
CA ARG A 47 -11.79 -11.80 25.84
C ARG A 47 -12.30 -11.27 24.50
N SER A 48 -12.15 -9.95 24.30
CA SER A 48 -12.34 -9.27 23.02
C SER A 48 -11.45 -9.90 21.94
N ALA A 49 -11.95 -10.03 20.70
CA ALA A 49 -11.26 -10.68 19.58
C ALA A 49 -9.81 -10.19 19.46
N VAL A 50 -8.86 -11.03 19.87
CA VAL A 50 -7.45 -10.66 19.91
C VAL A 50 -6.88 -10.79 18.51
N LEU A 51 -6.38 -9.68 17.97
CA LEU A 51 -5.54 -9.71 16.76
C LEU A 51 -4.36 -10.67 16.99
N ASN A 52 -4.06 -11.48 16.00
CA ASN A 52 -2.88 -12.34 16.06
C ASN A 52 -1.60 -11.50 16.14
N ASP A 53 -0.53 -12.02 16.74
CA ASP A 53 0.76 -11.33 16.87
C ASP A 53 1.33 -10.88 15.52
N ALA A 54 1.22 -11.74 14.50
CA ALA A 54 1.60 -11.41 13.13
C ALA A 54 0.79 -10.24 12.54
N ALA A 55 -0.49 -10.10 12.90
CA ALA A 55 -1.34 -9.00 12.45
C ALA A 55 -0.97 -7.69 13.17
N ILE A 56 -0.63 -7.75 14.47
CA ILE A 56 -0.15 -6.61 15.24
C ILE A 56 1.18 -6.09 14.65
N HIS A 57 2.12 -7.00 14.37
CA HIS A 57 3.41 -6.65 13.77
C HIS A 57 3.22 -5.98 12.40
N LEU A 58 2.33 -6.49 11.56
CA LEU A 58 2.00 -5.88 10.27
C LEU A 58 1.41 -4.46 10.43
N CYS A 59 0.46 -4.27 11.34
CA CYS A 59 -0.09 -2.95 11.65
C CYS A 59 0.97 -1.97 12.17
N LEU A 60 1.91 -2.44 13.00
CA LEU A 60 3.01 -1.61 13.52
C LEU A 60 3.99 -1.20 12.42
N ILE A 61 4.31 -2.10 11.49
CA ILE A 61 5.14 -1.78 10.31
C ILE A 61 4.45 -0.73 9.46
N LEU A 62 3.16 -0.90 9.16
CA LEU A 62 2.40 0.05 8.35
C LEU A 62 2.24 1.41 9.04
N ASN A 63 2.03 1.43 10.36
CA ASN A 63 2.08 2.65 11.16
C ASN A 63 3.44 3.33 11.00
N CYS A 64 4.55 2.63 11.26
CA CYS A 64 5.89 3.21 11.19
C CYS A 64 6.26 3.70 9.78
N MET A 65 5.89 2.96 8.73
CA MET A 65 6.18 3.31 7.35
C MET A 65 5.38 4.50 6.83
N PHE A 66 4.11 4.64 7.24
CA PHE A 66 3.22 5.69 6.74
C PHE A 66 2.96 6.82 7.74
N GLY A 67 3.45 6.71 8.97
CA GLY A 67 3.16 7.65 10.06
C GLY A 67 1.68 7.70 10.45
N LEU A 68 0.97 6.58 10.34
CA LEU A 68 -0.48 6.50 10.58
C LEU A 68 -0.81 6.08 12.01
N ASP A 69 -1.82 6.68 12.63
CA ASP A 69 -2.33 6.19 13.93
C ASP A 69 -2.71 4.70 13.85
N LEU A 70 -2.54 3.98 14.97
CA LEU A 70 -2.76 2.53 15.01
C LEU A 70 -4.15 2.12 14.48
N ARG A 71 -5.19 2.91 14.74
CA ARG A 71 -6.55 2.68 14.21
C ARG A 71 -6.62 2.80 12.68
N GLN A 72 -5.92 3.77 12.10
CA GLN A 72 -5.85 3.98 10.66
C GLN A 72 -5.01 2.89 9.99
N ALA A 73 -3.90 2.49 10.62
CA ALA A 73 -3.07 1.38 10.15
C ALA A 73 -3.84 0.05 10.13
N THR A 74 -4.66 -0.23 11.15
CA THR A 74 -5.55 -1.40 11.16
C THR A 74 -6.56 -1.36 10.00
N GLY A 75 -7.24 -0.23 9.79
CA GLY A 75 -8.19 -0.10 8.68
C GLY A 75 -7.56 -0.19 7.29
N LEU A 76 -6.33 0.32 7.12
CA LEU A 76 -5.55 0.16 5.89
C LEU A 76 -5.19 -1.30 5.66
N THR A 77 -4.78 -2.02 6.70
CA THR A 77 -4.42 -3.43 6.61
C THR A 77 -5.64 -4.31 6.29
N GLU A 78 -6.79 -4.05 6.91
CA GLU A 78 -8.06 -4.71 6.58
C GLU A 78 -8.46 -4.46 5.12
N SER A 79 -8.28 -3.23 4.65
CA SER A 79 -8.54 -2.86 3.25
C SER A 79 -7.62 -3.61 2.30
N LEU A 80 -6.32 -3.74 2.62
CA LEU A 80 -5.35 -4.49 1.84
C LEU A 80 -5.67 -5.99 1.79
N LEU A 81 -6.13 -6.58 2.89
CA LEU A 81 -6.57 -7.98 2.94
C LEU A 81 -7.84 -8.25 2.14
N LYS A 82 -8.72 -7.24 2.03
CA LYS A 82 -9.93 -7.31 1.21
C LYS A 82 -9.65 -7.18 -0.28
N VAL A 83 -8.49 -6.65 -0.69
CA VAL A 83 -8.13 -6.59 -2.10
C VAL A 83 -7.98 -8.04 -2.61
N PRO A 84 -8.77 -8.46 -3.63
CA PRO A 84 -8.61 -9.78 -4.22
C PRO A 84 -7.17 -9.91 -4.72
N HIS A 85 -6.58 -11.10 -4.57
CA HIS A 85 -5.23 -11.42 -5.01
C HIS A 85 -5.21 -11.52 -6.55
N SER A 86 -5.72 -10.51 -7.26
CA SER A 86 -5.73 -10.43 -8.70
C SER A 86 -4.61 -9.49 -9.13
N SER A 87 -3.85 -9.94 -10.13
CA SER A 87 -2.73 -9.25 -10.77
C SER A 87 -1.36 -9.52 -10.16
N THR A 88 -0.95 -10.79 -10.19
CA THR A 88 0.39 -11.13 -10.69
C THR A 88 0.57 -10.43 -12.04
N GLY A 89 1.24 -9.28 -12.04
CA GLY A 89 1.67 -8.63 -13.27
C GLY A 89 2.66 -9.55 -13.96
N LYS A 90 2.21 -10.25 -15.01
CA LYS A 90 3.10 -10.85 -16.01
C LYS A 90 3.95 -9.72 -16.59
N ILE A 91 5.18 -9.64 -16.14
CA ILE A 91 6.25 -8.98 -16.87
C ILE A 91 6.64 -9.93 -18.00
N GLY A 92 6.20 -9.58 -19.21
CA GLY A 92 6.60 -10.16 -20.49
C GLY A 92 6.84 -9.02 -21.47
#